data_AF-A0A410MBF4-F1
#
_entry.id   AF-A0A410MBF4-F1
#
_cell.length_a   1.000
_cell.length_b   1.000
_cell.length_c   1.000
_cell.angle_alpha   90.00
_cell.angle_beta   90.00
_cell.angle_gamma   90.00
#
_symmetry.space_group_name_H-M   'P 1'
#
loop_
_entity.id
_entity.type
_entity.pdbx_description
1 polymer ?
#
loop_
_entity_poly.entity_id
_entity_poly.type
_entity_poly.pdbx_seq_one_letter_code
_entity_poly.pdbx_strand_id
1 'polypeptide(L)' 'MANYNEGPNKPFNDAIAHQQKIEGQISSGGGRLPLPIRLIKYFVIGSVVLMGLLSIIGGIFLN' A
#
# COMPACT_ATOMS: atom_id res chain seq x y z
N MET A 1 -15.26 20.44 34.50
CA MET A 1 -15.10 19.18 33.73
C MET A 1 -15.30 19.45 32.26
N ALA A 2 -14.29 19.20 31.42
CA ALA A 2 -14.47 18.88 30.00
C ALA A 2 -13.21 18.13 29.54
N ASN A 3 -13.31 16.81 29.42
CA ASN A 3 -12.27 15.96 28.85
C ASN A 3 -12.39 16.04 27.31
N TYR A 4 -11.54 16.83 26.67
CA TYR A 4 -11.43 16.91 25.21
C TYR A 4 -10.62 15.72 24.68
N ASN A 5 -11.21 14.53 24.72
CA ASN A 5 -10.72 13.40 23.95
C ASN A 5 -11.21 13.52 22.50
N GLU A 6 -10.73 14.53 21.78
CA GLU A 6 -11.00 14.70 20.36
C GLU A 6 -9.99 13.87 19.56
N GLY A 7 -10.27 12.57 19.44
CA GLY A 7 -9.56 11.74 18.47
C GLY A 7 -9.84 12.24 17.04
N PRO A 8 -8.90 12.04 16.09
CA PRO A 8 -8.95 12.60 14.73
C PRO A 8 -10.12 12.10 13.85
N ASN A 9 -11.01 11.27 14.39
CA ASN A 9 -12.08 10.58 13.67
C ASN A 9 -13.50 11.09 14.03
N LYS A 10 -13.63 12.24 14.69
CA LYS A 10 -14.96 12.80 14.95
C LYS A 10 -15.53 13.40 13.65
N PRO A 11 -16.72 12.98 13.21
CA PRO A 11 -17.36 13.56 12.03
C PRO A 11 -17.71 15.03 12.30
N PHE A 12 -17.45 15.90 11.32
CA PHE A 12 -17.71 17.33 11.45
C PHE A 12 -19.20 17.69 11.39
N ASN A 13 -20.02 16.79 10.81
CA ASN A 13 -21.47 16.92 10.76
C ASN A 13 -22.16 15.53 10.74
N ASP A 14 -23.48 15.54 10.85
CA ASP A 14 -24.31 14.31 10.90
C ASP A 14 -24.31 13.53 9.57
N ALA A 15 -24.16 14.23 8.43
CA ALA A 15 -24.05 13.58 7.13
C ALA A 15 -22.82 12.66 7.04
N ILE A 16 -21.66 13.15 7.51
CA ILE A 16 -20.43 12.34 7.57
C ILE A 16 -20.53 11.23 8.61
N ALA A 17 -21.21 11.47 9.74
CA ALA A 17 -21.44 10.44 10.74
C ALA A 17 -22.28 9.28 10.18
N HIS A 18 -23.35 9.61 9.44
CA HIS A 18 -24.20 8.64 8.77
C HIS A 18 -23.44 7.89 7.68
N GLN A 19 -22.65 8.60 6.87
CA GLN A 19 -21.84 8.01 5.81
C GLN A 19 -20.78 7.05 6.37
N GLN A 20 -20.02 7.44 7.39
CA GLN A 20 -19.04 6.58 8.06
C GLN A 20 -19.68 5.36 8.75
N LYS A 21 -20.93 5.47 9.21
CA LYS A 21 -21.69 4.37 9.83
C LYS A 21 -22.18 3.34 8.81
N ILE A 22 -22.57 3.77 7.61
CA ILE A 22 -23.10 2.89 6.56
C ILE A 22 -21.98 2.32 5.69
N GLU A 23 -21.06 3.17 5.25
CA GLU A 23 -19.97 2.81 4.33
C GLU A 23 -18.76 2.23 5.08
N GLY A 24 -18.75 2.37 6.41
CA GLY A 24 -17.59 2.11 7.24
C GLY A 24 -16.62 3.28 7.21
N GLN A 25 -15.84 3.43 8.27
CA GLN A 25 -14.74 4.40 8.28
C GLN A 25 -13.68 3.93 7.27
N ILE A 26 -13.22 4.82 6.38
CA ILE A 26 -12.05 4.55 5.53
C ILE A 26 -10.87 4.34 6.48
N SER A 27 -10.59 3.08 6.80
CA SER A 27 -9.39 2.74 7.54
C SER A 27 -8.23 3.02 6.61
N SER A 28 -7.50 4.12 6.86
CA SER A 28 -6.21 4.41 6.23
C SER A 28 -5.12 3.41 6.67
N GLY A 29 -5.52 2.24 7.17
CA GLY A 29 -4.63 1.15 7.51
C GLY A 29 -3.91 0.72 6.25
N GLY A 30 -2.66 1.17 6.11
CA GLY A 30 -1.67 0.63 5.20
C GLY A 30 -1.48 -0.85 5.49
N GLY A 31 -2.41 -1.66 4.99
CA GLY A 31 -2.43 -3.08 5.16
C GLY A 31 -1.27 -3.70 4.41
N ARG A 32 -0.64 -4.67 5.05
CA ARG A 32 0.32 -5.56 4.38
C ARG A 32 -0.40 -6.23 3.20
N LEU A 33 0.09 -6.01 1.98
CA LEU A 33 -0.43 -6.69 0.77
C LEU A 33 -0.54 -8.20 1.02
N PRO A 34 -1.62 -8.86 0.57
CA PRO A 34 -1.80 -10.30 0.73
C PRO A 34 -0.65 -11.06 0.07
N LEU A 35 -0.32 -12.22 0.62
CA LEU A 35 0.87 -12.99 0.27
C LEU A 35 1.07 -13.20 -1.25
N PRO A 36 0.03 -13.56 -2.04
CA PRO A 36 0.21 -13.78 -3.48
C PRO A 36 0.63 -12.50 -4.22
N ILE A 37 0.01 -11.36 -3.91
CA ILE A 37 0.30 -10.08 -4.55
C ILE A 37 1.73 -9.64 -4.21
N ARG A 38 2.16 -9.89 -2.97
CA ARG A 38 3.53 -9.58 -2.54
C ARG A 38 4.58 -10.40 -3.31
N LEU A 39 4.28 -11.67 -3.60
CA LEU A 39 5.15 -12.54 -4.38
C LEU A 39 5.29 -12.05 -5.84
N ILE A 40 4.17 -11.66 -6.46
CA ILE A 40 4.16 -11.12 -7.83
C ILE A 40 5.05 -9.87 -7.92
N LYS A 41 4.98 -8.97 -6.94
CA LYS A 41 5.85 -7.79 -6.85
C LYS A 41 7.35 -8.19 -6.91
N TYR A 42 7.76 -9.18 -6.12
CA TYR A 42 9.15 -9.61 -6.09
C TYR A 42 9.57 -10.29 -7.38
N PHE A 43 8.67 -11.06 -8.00
CA PHE A 43 8.93 -11.69 -9.27
C PHE A 43 9.14 -10.66 -10.39
N VAL A 44 8.28 -9.64 -10.47
CA VAL A 44 8.38 -8.59 -11.50
C VAL A 44 9.63 -7.73 -11.32
N ILE A 45 9.92 -7.28 -10.09
CA ILE A 45 11.12 -6.47 -9.83
C ILE A 45 12.37 -7.33 -10.01
N GLY A 46 12.35 -8.57 -9.52
CA GLY A 46 13.46 -9.51 -9.64
C GLY A 46 13.78 -9.85 -11.09
N SER A 47 12.77 -10.04 -11.95
CA SER A 47 13.01 -10.35 -13.36
C SER A 47 13.66 -9.20 -14.12
N VAL A 48 13.24 -7.95 -13.87
CA VAL A 48 13.85 -6.76 -14.48
C VAL A 48 15.30 -6.60 -14.05
N VAL A 49 15.59 -6.75 -12.75
CA VAL A 49 16.96 -6.69 -12.22
C VAL A 49 17.81 -7.81 -12.82
N LEU A 50 17.31 -9.04 -12.84
CA LEU A 50 18.01 -10.19 -13.41
C LEU A 50 18.31 -9.99 -14.89
N MET A 51 17.34 -9.50 -15.65
CA MET A 51 17.50 -9.22 -17.08
C MET A 51 18.57 -8.15 -17.31
N GLY A 52 18.59 -7.07 -16.51
CA GLY A 52 19.64 -6.06 -16.55
C GLY A 52 21.03 -6.61 -16.27
N LEU A 53 21.18 -7.47 -15.26
CA LEU A 53 22.45 -8.13 -14.94
C LEU A 53 22.92 -9.04 -16.09
N LEU A 54 22.01 -9.83 -16.66
CA LEU A 54 22.32 -10.69 -17.82
C LEU A 54 22.72 -9.87 -19.05
N SER A 55 22.10 -8.71 -19.29
CA SER A 55 22.49 -7.82 -20.38
C SER A 55 23.90 -7.26 -20.19
N ILE A 56 24.28 -6.86 -18.98
CA ILE A 56 25.66 -6.39 -18.70
C ILE A 56 26.66 -7.52 -18.92
N ILE A 57 26.40 -8.70 -18.36
CA ILE A 57 27.26 -9.87 -18.51
C ILE A 57 27.38 -10.23 -20.00
N GLY A 58 26.26 -10.35 -20.71
CA GLY A 58 26.24 -10.62 -22.15
C GLY A 58 27.04 -9.57 -22.93
N GLY A 59 26.89 -8.28 -22.60
CA GLY A 59 27.66 -7.21 -23.23
C GLY A 59 29.16 -7.25 -22.93
N ILE A 60 29.61 -7.85 -21.82
CA ILE A 60 31.04 -8.01 -21.51
C ILE A 60 31.62 -9.26 -22.19
N PHE A 61 30.86 -10.35 -22.27
CA PHE A 61 31.35 -11.63 -22.77
C PHE A 61 31.10 -11.89 -24.26
N LEU A 62 30.12 -11.22 -24.89
CA LEU A 62 29.75 -11.40 -26.29
C LEU A 62 30.20 -10.24 -27.20
N ASN A 63 30.86 -9.24 -26.63
CA ASN A 63 31.50 -8.12 -27.33
C ASN A 63 33.02 -8.25 -27.26
#